data_AF-A0A4R7UWF4-F1
#
_entry.id   AF-A0A4R7UWF4-F1
#
_cell.length_a   1.000
_cell.length_b   1.000
_cell.length_c   1.000
_cell.angle_alpha   90.00
_cell.angle_beta   90.00
_cell.angle_gamma   90.00
#
_symmetry.space_group_name_H-M   'P 1'
#
loop_
_entity.id
_entity.type
_entity.pdbx_description
1 polymer ?
#
loop_
_entity_poly.entity_id
_entity_poly.type
_entity_poly.pdbx_seq_one_letter_code
_entity_poly.pdbx_strand_id
1 'polypeptide(L)'
;MTVPDGAQLSEDGKYWWDGSDWQPVPEDGGGSTEVGQLSEDGKWKWDGSQWQPADEEGGDGLHEALSSQGIDIAPENADAGYVQQMYDHLSDWYDSLDDVSKAVVDALSQEGADTLLADPTVGVVNADDPLVTAFAATDKTLGESLQATGEALEQASA
;
A
#
# COMPACT_ATOMS: atom_id res chain seq x y z
N MET A 1 13.74 -24.10 23.16
CA MET A 1 14.23 -24.55 24.48
C MET A 1 13.59 -23.58 25.47
N THR A 2 12.76 -24.00 26.40
CA THR A 2 12.05 -23.08 27.31
C THR A 2 12.89 -22.78 28.55
N VAL A 3 12.74 -21.59 29.13
CA VAL A 3 13.40 -21.22 30.39
C VAL A 3 12.88 -22.15 31.51
N PRO A 4 13.75 -22.80 32.31
CA PRO A 4 13.32 -23.66 33.39
C PRO A 4 12.60 -22.87 34.50
N ASP A 5 11.50 -23.43 35.00
CA ASP A 5 10.70 -22.82 36.07
C ASP A 5 11.55 -22.65 37.34
N GLY A 6 11.79 -21.40 37.74
CA GLY A 6 12.69 -21.03 38.84
C GLY A 6 14.07 -20.49 38.44
N ALA A 7 14.35 -20.28 37.14
CA ALA A 7 15.57 -19.61 36.69
C ALA A 7 15.60 -18.13 37.12
N GLN A 8 16.77 -17.66 37.57
CA GLN A 8 16.96 -16.26 37.93
C GLN A 8 17.01 -15.41 36.64
N LEU A 9 16.02 -14.53 36.47
CA LEU A 9 15.96 -13.58 35.37
C LEU A 9 16.75 -12.30 35.72
N SER A 10 17.35 -11.70 34.69
CA SER A 10 17.94 -10.37 34.79
C SER A 10 16.86 -9.33 35.08
N GLU A 11 17.24 -8.17 35.63
CA GLU A 11 16.31 -7.10 36.02
C GLU A 11 15.45 -6.61 34.82
N ASP A 12 16.02 -6.66 33.61
CA ASP A 12 15.34 -6.33 32.35
C ASP A 12 14.51 -7.49 31.74
N GLY A 13 14.52 -8.68 32.33
CA GLY A 13 13.80 -9.86 31.84
C GLY A 13 14.35 -10.52 30.56
N LYS A 14 15.42 -9.98 29.96
CA LYS A 14 15.97 -10.43 28.65
C LYS A 14 16.93 -11.61 28.72
N TYR A 15 17.47 -11.90 29.90
CA TYR A 15 18.47 -12.93 30.11
C TYR A 15 18.09 -13.77 31.34
N TRP A 16 18.33 -15.07 31.28
CA TRP A 16 18.20 -15.99 32.40
C TRP A 16 19.56 -16.57 32.76
N TRP A 17 19.76 -16.85 34.04
CA TRP A 17 20.98 -17.43 34.55
C TRP A 17 20.92 -18.96 34.49
N ASP A 18 21.85 -19.58 33.76
CA ASP A 18 21.96 -21.06 33.63
C ASP A 18 22.77 -21.70 34.77
N GLY A 19 23.33 -20.90 35.68
CA GLY A 19 24.19 -21.39 36.77
C GLY A 19 25.68 -21.15 36.53
N SER A 20 26.08 -20.87 35.28
CA SER A 20 27.47 -20.52 34.91
C SER A 20 27.58 -19.21 34.13
N ASP A 21 26.64 -18.92 33.23
CA ASP A 21 26.62 -17.71 32.40
C ASP A 21 25.19 -17.20 32.19
N TRP A 22 25.07 -15.93 31.82
CA TRP A 22 23.81 -15.32 31.41
C TRP A 22 23.47 -15.77 29.99
N GLN A 23 22.36 -16.49 29.85
CA GLN A 23 21.82 -16.92 28.57
C GLN A 23 20.67 -16.00 28.16
N PRO A 24 20.55 -15.64 26.88
CA PRO A 24 19.38 -14.91 26.41
C PRO A 24 18.13 -15.75 26.68
N VAL A 25 17.08 -15.11 27.20
CA VAL A 25 15.77 -15.75 27.27
C VAL A 25 15.36 -16.03 25.84
N PRO A 26 15.14 -17.29 25.45
CA PRO A 26 14.47 -17.58 24.21
C PRO A 26 13.08 -16.97 24.34
N GLU A 27 12.87 -15.83 23.69
CA GLU A 27 11.54 -15.28 23.44
C GLU A 27 10.77 -16.42 22.79
N ASP A 28 9.68 -16.84 23.43
CA ASP A 28 8.78 -17.85 22.88
C ASP A 28 8.11 -17.22 21.64
N GLY A 29 8.86 -17.27 20.54
CA GLY A 29 8.50 -16.78 19.21
C GLY A 29 9.02 -17.78 18.17
N GLY A 30 9.02 -19.07 18.53
CA GLY A 30 9.20 -20.18 17.61
C GLY A 30 7.93 -20.40 16.80
N GLY A 31 7.50 -19.39 16.04
CA GLY A 31 6.62 -19.58 14.90
C GLY A 31 7.49 -19.49 13.66
N SER A 32 7.47 -20.50 12.79
CA SER A 32 7.90 -20.31 11.41
C SER A 32 7.22 -19.04 10.90
N THR A 33 7.95 -17.95 10.74
CA THR A 33 7.38 -16.66 10.37
C THR A 33 7.01 -16.75 8.90
N GLU A 34 5.79 -17.21 8.64
CA GLU A 34 5.21 -17.23 7.31
C GLU A 34 5.13 -15.78 6.82
N VAL A 35 5.45 -15.54 5.55
CA VAL A 35 5.30 -14.22 4.93
C VAL A 35 3.87 -13.75 5.19
N GLY A 36 3.70 -12.57 5.78
CA GLY A 36 2.42 -12.01 6.18
C GLY A 36 2.07 -12.18 7.66
N GLN A 37 2.91 -12.79 8.49
CA GLN A 37 2.66 -12.87 9.94
C GLN A 37 2.70 -11.47 10.58
N LEU A 38 1.64 -11.11 11.31
CA LEU A 38 1.64 -9.91 12.16
C LEU A 38 2.35 -10.18 13.48
N SER A 39 3.09 -9.17 13.94
CA SER A 39 3.71 -9.08 15.25
C SER A 39 2.64 -9.06 16.34
N GLU A 40 3.02 -9.48 17.54
CA GLU A 40 2.10 -9.69 18.66
C GLU A 40 1.37 -8.39 19.09
N ASP A 41 2.00 -7.23 18.87
CA ASP A 41 1.42 -5.90 19.07
C ASP A 41 0.51 -5.43 17.92
N GLY A 42 0.41 -6.19 16.83
CA GLY A 42 -0.34 -5.82 15.62
C GLY A 42 0.31 -4.71 14.77
N LYS A 43 1.53 -4.28 15.12
CA LYS A 43 2.18 -3.09 14.52
C LYS A 43 3.18 -3.40 13.41
N TRP A 44 3.54 -4.67 13.22
CA TRP A 44 4.58 -5.06 12.26
C TRP A 44 4.14 -6.32 11.52
N LYS A 45 4.37 -6.40 10.20
CA LYS A 45 4.12 -7.57 9.34
C LYS A 45 5.45 -8.12 8.85
N TRP A 46 5.61 -9.43 8.87
CA TRP A 46 6.81 -10.10 8.40
C TRP A 46 6.78 -10.29 6.89
N ASP A 47 7.79 -9.79 6.19
CA ASP A 47 7.93 -9.90 4.73
C ASP A 47 8.71 -11.16 4.27
N GLY A 48 9.12 -12.03 5.19
CA GLY A 48 9.99 -13.18 4.87
C GLY A 48 11.48 -12.89 5.03
N SER A 49 11.87 -11.62 5.06
CA SER A 49 13.26 -11.19 5.30
C SER A 49 13.41 -10.18 6.45
N GLN A 50 12.42 -9.32 6.68
CA GLN A 50 12.43 -8.31 7.74
C GLN A 50 11.00 -7.95 8.21
N TRP A 51 10.89 -7.38 9.41
CA TRP A 51 9.64 -6.84 9.93
C TRP A 51 9.38 -5.46 9.34
N GLN A 52 8.26 -5.31 8.64
CA GLN A 52 7.75 -4.05 8.11
C GLN A 52 6.65 -3.51 9.02
N PRO A 53 6.41 -2.20 9.13
CA PRO A 53 5.27 -1.68 9.89
C PRO A 53 3.96 -2.21 9.27
N ALA A 54 3.10 -2.81 10.10
CA ALA A 54 1.75 -3.25 9.70
C ALA A 54 0.76 -2.08 9.66
N ASP A 55 1.10 -1.01 10.38
CA ASP A 55 0.38 0.26 10.46
C ASP A 55 1.13 1.32 9.62
N GLU A 56 1.37 1.01 8.34
CA GLU A 56 1.26 2.03 7.31
C GLU A 56 -0.09 1.77 6.63
N GLU A 57 -1.13 2.15 7.39
CA GLU A 57 -2.55 2.18 7.02
C GLU A 57 -2.69 3.03 5.74
N GLY A 58 -2.44 2.40 4.60
CA GLY A 58 -2.48 3.07 3.32
C GLY A 58 -1.62 2.50 2.20
N GLY A 59 -0.58 1.70 2.48
CA GLY A 59 0.27 1.12 1.43
C GLY A 59 -0.23 -0.23 0.92
N ASP A 60 -0.16 -1.25 1.77
CA ASP A 60 -0.53 -2.64 1.43
C ASP A 60 -2.04 -2.82 1.19
N GLY A 61 -2.89 -2.23 2.04
CA GLY A 61 -4.34 -2.36 1.93
C GLY A 61 -4.91 -1.62 0.72
N LEU A 62 -4.35 -0.44 0.43
CA LEU A 62 -4.71 0.33 -0.76
C LEU A 62 -4.19 -0.34 -2.02
N HIS A 63 -2.96 -0.84 -2.00
CA HIS A 63 -2.42 -1.64 -3.11
C HIS A 63 -3.30 -2.85 -3.41
N GLU A 64 -3.67 -3.65 -2.40
CA GLU A 64 -4.59 -4.79 -2.56
C GLU A 64 -5.97 -4.36 -3.10
N ALA A 65 -6.50 -3.23 -2.60
CA ALA A 65 -7.78 -2.69 -3.04
C ALA A 65 -7.72 -2.18 -4.49
N LEU A 66 -6.65 -1.48 -4.88
CA LEU A 66 -6.40 -1.01 -6.25
C LEU A 66 -6.19 -2.17 -7.21
N SER A 67 -5.36 -3.16 -6.83
CA SER A 67 -5.17 -4.38 -7.60
C SER A 67 -6.48 -5.16 -7.77
N SER A 68 -7.32 -5.21 -6.74
CA SER A 68 -8.67 -5.81 -6.82
C SER A 68 -9.58 -5.06 -7.80
N GLN A 69 -9.36 -3.76 -7.96
CA GLN A 69 -10.02 -2.94 -8.97
C GLN A 69 -9.34 -3.01 -10.35
N GLY A 70 -8.28 -3.81 -10.51
CA GLY A 70 -7.53 -3.95 -11.76
C GLY A 70 -6.53 -2.82 -12.03
N ILE A 71 -6.20 -2.02 -11.01
CA ILE A 71 -5.23 -0.92 -11.08
C ILE A 71 -3.94 -1.42 -10.43
N ASP A 72 -2.97 -1.80 -11.26
CA ASP A 72 -1.69 -2.36 -10.79
C ASP A 72 -0.66 -1.25 -10.65
N ILE A 73 -0.36 -0.85 -9.41
CA ILE A 73 0.68 0.14 -9.09
C ILE A 73 1.75 -0.55 -8.24
N ALA A 74 3.02 -0.16 -8.38
CA ALA A 74 4.05 -0.73 -7.50
C ALA A 74 3.74 -0.39 -6.03
N PRO A 75 3.94 -1.30 -5.08
CA PRO A 75 3.62 -1.08 -3.66
C PRO A 75 4.41 0.08 -3.05
N GLU A 76 5.62 0.36 -3.57
CA GLU A 76 6.43 1.54 -3.19
C GLU A 76 5.79 2.89 -3.60
N ASN A 77 4.86 2.86 -4.56
CA ASN A 77 4.11 4.01 -5.06
C ASN A 77 2.63 3.98 -4.63
N ALA A 78 2.21 2.95 -3.90
CA ALA A 78 0.85 2.75 -3.41
C ALA A 78 0.59 3.42 -2.07
N ASP A 79 1.36 4.46 -1.73
CA ASP A 79 1.18 5.23 -0.51
C ASP A 79 -0.19 5.93 -0.53
N ALA A 80 -1.00 5.75 0.52
CA ALA A 80 -2.32 6.37 0.58
C ALA A 80 -2.27 7.90 0.53
N GLY A 81 -1.25 8.53 1.11
CA GLY A 81 -1.10 9.99 1.02
C GLY A 81 -0.87 10.44 -0.42
N TYR A 82 -0.03 9.73 -1.16
CA TYR A 82 0.23 9.97 -2.57
C TYR A 82 -1.01 9.71 -3.44
N VAL A 83 -1.57 8.51 -3.36
CA VAL A 83 -2.72 8.09 -4.18
C VAL A 83 -3.92 8.98 -3.90
N GLN A 84 -4.18 9.32 -2.63
CA GLN A 84 -5.29 10.19 -2.26
C GLN A 84 -5.09 11.62 -2.78
N GLN A 85 -3.87 12.18 -2.66
CA GLN A 85 -3.56 13.50 -3.23
C GLN A 85 -3.79 13.51 -4.75
N MET A 86 -3.36 12.45 -5.44
CA MET A 86 -3.49 12.38 -6.89
C MET A 86 -4.92 12.12 -7.34
N TYR A 87 -5.63 11.26 -6.62
CA TYR A 87 -7.05 11.04 -6.81
C TYR A 87 -7.85 12.33 -6.64
N ASP A 88 -7.62 13.10 -5.57
CA ASP A 88 -8.33 14.35 -5.31
C ASP A 88 -8.04 15.38 -6.42
N HIS A 89 -6.77 15.51 -6.83
CA HIS A 89 -6.37 16.41 -7.90
C HIS A 89 -7.00 16.04 -9.26
N LEU A 90 -6.94 14.76 -9.64
CA LEU A 90 -7.51 14.27 -10.90
C LEU A 90 -9.04 14.32 -10.89
N SER A 91 -9.66 14.01 -9.75
CA SER A 91 -11.12 14.04 -9.58
C SER A 91 -11.66 15.46 -9.68
N ASP A 92 -11.02 16.44 -9.01
CA ASP A 92 -11.40 17.85 -9.10
C ASP A 92 -11.26 18.40 -10.53
N TRP A 93 -10.14 18.08 -11.19
CA TRP A 93 -9.94 18.45 -12.59
C TRP A 93 -10.99 17.81 -13.51
N TYR A 94 -11.21 16.50 -13.38
CA TYR A 94 -12.18 15.78 -14.21
C TYR A 94 -13.59 16.32 -13.98
N ASP A 95 -13.96 16.62 -12.73
CA ASP A 95 -15.29 17.15 -12.41
C ASP A 95 -15.50 18.58 -12.94
N SER A 96 -14.44 19.38 -12.99
CA SER A 96 -14.43 20.72 -13.59
C SER A 96 -14.72 20.71 -15.11
N LEU A 97 -14.59 19.56 -15.79
CA LEU A 97 -14.88 19.45 -17.22
C LEU A 97 -16.38 19.37 -17.49
N ASP A 98 -16.81 19.95 -18.62
CA ASP A 98 -18.17 19.78 -19.13
C ASP A 98 -18.38 18.36 -19.70
N ASP A 99 -19.65 17.93 -19.81
CA ASP A 99 -20.01 16.56 -20.26
C ASP A 99 -19.36 16.17 -21.59
N VAL A 100 -19.25 17.12 -22.52
CA VAL A 100 -18.61 16.89 -23.83
C VAL A 100 -17.12 16.64 -23.67
N SER A 101 -16.45 17.42 -22.82
CA SER A 101 -15.02 17.27 -22.53
C SER A 101 -14.72 15.97 -21.78
N LYS A 102 -15.58 15.60 -20.82
CA LYS A 102 -15.52 14.29 -20.14
C LYS A 102 -15.58 13.15 -21.15
N ALA A 103 -16.55 13.17 -22.07
CA ALA A 103 -16.70 12.15 -23.10
C ALA A 103 -15.51 12.07 -24.08
N VAL A 104 -14.88 13.21 -24.40
CA VAL A 104 -13.68 13.25 -25.23
C VAL A 104 -12.47 12.65 -24.50
N VAL A 105 -12.25 13.02 -23.25
CA VAL A 105 -11.17 12.45 -22.42
C VAL A 105 -11.35 10.94 -22.27
N ASP A 106 -12.56 10.51 -21.98
CA ASP A 106 -12.94 9.11 -21.81
C ASP A 106 -12.69 8.26 -23.07
N ALA A 107 -13.14 8.76 -24.23
CA ALA A 107 -12.91 8.12 -25.52
C ALA A 107 -11.42 8.04 -25.87
N LEU A 108 -10.67 9.10 -25.56
CA LEU A 108 -9.24 9.10 -25.84
C LEU A 108 -8.42 8.25 -24.86
N SER A 109 -8.87 8.09 -23.60
CA SER A 109 -8.27 7.13 -22.67
C SER A 109 -8.33 5.70 -23.20
N GLN A 110 -9.40 5.32 -23.92
CA GLN A 110 -9.50 4.02 -24.58
C GLN A 110 -8.57 3.85 -25.80
N GLU A 111 -8.16 4.93 -26.46
CA GLU A 111 -7.26 4.88 -27.63
C GLU A 111 -5.77 4.95 -27.27
N GLY A 112 -5.43 5.26 -26.01
CA GLY A 112 -4.06 5.35 -25.50
C GLY A 112 -3.90 6.47 -24.46
N ALA A 113 -4.33 6.20 -23.23
CA ALA A 113 -4.36 7.14 -22.11
C ALA A 113 -2.99 7.81 -21.82
N ASP A 114 -1.88 7.16 -22.17
CA ASP A 114 -0.51 7.62 -21.93
C ASP A 114 -0.21 9.01 -22.52
N THR A 115 -0.88 9.39 -23.61
CA THR A 115 -0.54 10.63 -24.35
C THR A 115 -1.34 11.84 -23.87
N LEU A 116 -2.49 11.65 -23.20
CA LEU A 116 -3.35 12.76 -22.78
C LEU A 116 -3.06 13.31 -21.40
N LEU A 117 -2.71 12.43 -20.47
CA LEU A 117 -2.35 12.84 -19.11
C LEU A 117 -0.96 13.49 -19.10
N ALA A 118 -0.13 13.19 -20.10
CA ALA A 118 1.19 13.76 -20.34
C ALA A 118 1.20 15.13 -21.05
N ASP A 119 0.04 15.62 -21.52
CA ASP A 119 0.00 16.85 -22.30
C ASP A 119 0.16 18.08 -21.37
N PRO A 120 1.22 18.89 -21.54
CA PRO A 120 1.53 20.00 -20.65
C PRO A 120 0.52 21.17 -20.75
N THR A 121 -0.36 21.14 -21.75
CA THR A 121 -1.44 22.11 -21.92
C THR A 121 -2.67 21.76 -21.07
N VAL A 122 -2.79 20.49 -20.67
CA VAL A 122 -3.83 19.98 -19.75
C VAL A 122 -3.27 19.84 -18.33
N GLY A 123 -1.98 19.50 -18.20
CA GLY A 123 -1.14 19.82 -17.04
C GLY A 123 -1.53 19.15 -15.72
N VAL A 124 -2.10 17.94 -15.75
CA VAL A 124 -2.68 17.31 -14.55
C VAL A 124 -1.67 16.40 -13.83
N VAL A 125 -0.80 15.69 -14.56
CA VAL A 125 0.21 14.80 -13.95
C VAL A 125 1.41 14.59 -14.88
N ASN A 126 2.54 14.08 -14.35
CA ASN A 126 3.68 13.69 -15.18
C ASN A 126 3.37 12.38 -15.94
N ALA A 127 3.90 12.23 -17.15
CA ALA A 127 3.75 11.01 -17.95
C ALA A 127 4.35 9.77 -17.26
N ASP A 128 5.41 9.96 -16.47
CA ASP A 128 6.08 8.91 -15.68
C ASP A 128 5.39 8.66 -14.32
N ASP A 129 4.18 9.19 -14.12
CA ASP A 129 3.45 8.96 -12.88
C ASP A 129 2.96 7.50 -12.80
N PRO A 130 3.29 6.76 -11.73
CA PRO A 130 2.92 5.35 -11.59
C PRO A 130 1.39 5.14 -11.58
N LEU A 131 0.61 6.09 -11.05
CA LEU A 131 -0.85 5.97 -11.01
C LEU A 131 -1.45 6.14 -12.41
N VAL A 132 -0.92 7.09 -13.18
CA VAL A 132 -1.32 7.32 -14.58
C VAL A 132 -0.97 6.12 -15.45
N THR A 133 0.23 5.58 -15.27
CA THR A 133 0.69 4.38 -15.97
C THR A 133 -0.24 3.20 -15.66
N ALA A 134 -0.64 3.05 -14.39
CA ALA A 134 -1.57 1.99 -14.00
C ALA A 134 -2.97 2.19 -14.62
N PHE A 135 -3.48 3.41 -14.66
CA PHE A 135 -4.76 3.71 -15.32
C PHE A 135 -4.71 3.40 -16.81
N ALA A 136 -3.61 3.74 -17.48
CA ALA A 136 -3.38 3.44 -18.89
C ALA A 136 -3.22 1.94 -19.18
N ALA A 137 -2.73 1.17 -18.21
CA ALA A 137 -2.64 -0.29 -18.30
C ALA A 137 -4.00 -0.99 -18.18
N THR A 138 -5.04 -0.28 -17.71
CA THR A 138 -6.39 -0.84 -17.62
C THR A 138 -7.16 -0.68 -18.93
N ASP A 139 -8.11 -1.60 -19.20
CA ASP A 139 -9.11 -1.44 -20.26
C ASP A 139 -10.22 -0.43 -19.91
N LYS A 140 -10.09 0.31 -18.80
CA LYS A 140 -11.10 1.23 -18.28
C LYS A 140 -10.83 2.66 -18.76
N THR A 141 -11.89 3.46 -18.79
CA THR A 141 -11.76 4.89 -19.06
C THR A 141 -11.21 5.62 -17.85
N LEU A 142 -10.74 6.87 -18.02
CA LEU A 142 -10.25 7.65 -16.88
C LEU A 142 -11.32 7.84 -15.78
N GLY A 143 -12.59 8.03 -16.17
CA GLY A 143 -13.69 8.16 -15.22
C GLY A 143 -13.92 6.88 -14.42
N GLU A 144 -13.89 5.73 -15.09
CA GLU A 144 -14.00 4.42 -14.43
C GLU A 144 -12.80 4.11 -13.52
N SER A 145 -11.58 4.48 -13.94
CA SER A 145 -10.36 4.32 -13.15
C SER A 145 -10.34 5.21 -11.90
N LEU A 146 -10.84 6.44 -12.00
CA LEU A 146 -11.04 7.31 -10.84
C LEU A 146 -12.08 6.71 -9.88
N GLN A 147 -13.22 6.26 -10.39
CA GLN A 147 -14.23 5.63 -9.54
C GLN A 147 -13.66 4.41 -8.79
N ALA A 148 -12.97 3.54 -9.52
CA ALA A 148 -12.28 2.37 -8.96
C ALA A 148 -11.24 2.75 -7.89
N THR A 149 -10.47 3.81 -8.11
CA THR A 149 -9.48 4.31 -7.14
C THR A 149 -10.17 4.84 -5.87
N GLY A 150 -11.29 5.55 -6.01
CA GLY A 150 -12.11 5.98 -4.87
C GLY A 150 -12.65 4.81 -4.06
N GLU A 151 -13.20 3.79 -4.73
CA GLU A 151 -13.67 2.57 -4.09
C GLU A 151 -12.53 1.82 -3.37
N ALA A 152 -11.32 1.84 -3.93
CA ALA A 152 -10.15 1.24 -3.31
C ALA A 152 -9.69 2.01 -2.06
N LEU A 153 -9.69 3.34 -2.10
CA LEU A 153 -9.40 4.20 -0.94
C LEU A 153 -10.42 4.00 0.19
N GLU A 154 -11.71 3.86 -0.15
CA GLU A 154 -12.75 3.54 0.83
C GLU A 154 -12.57 2.14 1.43
N GLN A 155 -12.20 1.14 0.63
CA GLN A 155 -11.92 -0.22 1.11
C GLN A 155 -10.67 -0.29 1.99
N ALA A 156 -9.64 0.51 1.67
CA ALA A 156 -8.42 0.58 2.46
C ALA A 156 -8.59 1.30 3.81
N SER A 157 -9.64 2.10 3.96
CA SER A 157 -9.95 2.86 5.18
C SER A 157 -11.08 2.25 6.03
N ALA A 158 -11.63 1.11 5.63
CA ALA A 158 -12.76 0.41 6.28
C ALA A 158 -12.32 -0.76 7.15
#